data_AF-A0A2G9TXT3-F1
#
_entry.id   AF-A0A2G9TXT3-F1
#
_cell.length_a   1.000
_cell.length_b   1.000
_cell.length_c   1.000
_cell.angle_alpha   90.00
_cell.angle_beta   90.00
_cell.angle_gamma   90.00
#
_symmetry.space_group_name_H-M   'P 1'
#
loop_
_entity.id
_entity.type
_entity.pdbx_description
1 polymer ?
#
loop_
_entity_poly.entity_id
_entity_poly.type
_entity_poly.pdbx_seq_one_letter_code
_entity_poly.pdbx_strand_id
1 'polypeptide(L)'
;MGMRLESAEVQEVTFAGFTENIAKDSTFQILKQFIISDDDLHVISCKIEAEMKAGLASVDGSSIAMLPSYVPALPDGSEEGKYVAIDLSGKNLRIMLLTLNGAGREPAAVNNNYIVPNHVMKGTGDQVSKALSNA
;
A
#
# COMPACT_ATOMS: atom_id res chain seq x y z
N MET A 1 -17.34 7.27 -20.80
CA MET A 1 -17.37 8.61 -20.20
C MET A 1 -15.96 9.18 -20.34
N GLY A 2 -15.63 9.60 -21.56
CA GLY A 2 -14.28 10.04 -21.92
C GLY A 2 -14.19 11.55 -21.77
N MET A 3 -13.09 12.04 -21.19
CA MET A 3 -12.76 13.46 -21.27
C MET A 3 -12.32 13.78 -22.70
N ARG A 4 -13.27 14.30 -23.48
CA ARG A 4 -12.96 15.01 -24.71
C ARG A 4 -12.26 16.31 -24.31
N LEU A 5 -10.95 16.39 -24.55
CA LEU A 5 -10.25 17.67 -24.56
C LEU A 5 -10.78 18.46 -25.76
N GLU A 6 -11.86 19.20 -25.54
CA GLU A 6 -12.15 20.34 -26.40
C GLU A 6 -10.93 21.26 -26.36
N SER A 7 -10.59 21.79 -27.54
CA SER A 7 -9.53 22.78 -27.75
C SER A 7 -9.39 23.68 -26.53
N ALA A 8 -8.27 23.54 -25.82
CA ALA A 8 -8.02 24.24 -24.58
C ALA A 8 -8.10 25.75 -24.80
N GLU A 9 -9.27 26.32 -24.54
CA GLU A 9 -9.35 27.71 -24.12
C GLU A 9 -8.60 27.77 -22.80
N VAL A 10 -7.40 28.34 -22.90
CA VAL A 10 -6.49 28.66 -21.81
C VAL A 10 -7.30 29.46 -20.78
N GLN A 11 -7.71 28.81 -19.69
CA GLN A 11 -8.18 29.57 -18.54
C GLN A 11 -6.96 30.24 -17.91
N GLU A 12 -6.83 31.54 -18.14
CA GLU A 12 -5.96 32.42 -17.36
C GLU A 12 -6.33 32.28 -15.89
N VAL A 13 -5.48 31.63 -15.11
CA VAL A 13 -5.59 31.67 -13.64
C VAL A 13 -4.91 32.95 -13.18
N THR A 14 -5.70 34.01 -12.99
CA THR A 14 -5.21 35.29 -12.50
C THR A 14 -4.98 35.21 -10.98
N PHE A 15 -3.72 35.12 -10.56
CA PHE A 15 -3.33 35.48 -9.20
C PHE A 15 -2.74 36.90 -9.21
N ALA A 16 -3.27 37.75 -8.33
CA ALA A 16 -2.84 39.10 -8.00
C ALA A 16 -1.65 39.65 -8.83
N GLY A 17 -1.93 40.17 -10.02
CA GLY A 17 -1.04 41.06 -10.76
C GLY A 17 0.14 40.44 -11.51
N PHE A 18 0.24 39.11 -11.61
CA PHE A 18 1.28 38.46 -12.42
C PHE A 18 0.68 37.86 -13.70
N THR A 19 0.89 38.51 -14.85
CA THR A 19 0.70 37.90 -16.17
C THR A 19 2.03 37.37 -16.66
N GLU A 20 2.44 36.20 -16.16
CA GLU A 20 3.50 35.43 -16.79
C GLU A 20 2.90 34.33 -17.67
N ASN A 21 3.52 34.14 -18.83
CA ASN A 21 3.12 33.16 -19.83
C ASN A 21 3.42 31.76 -19.29
N ILE A 22 2.46 31.17 -18.57
CA ILE A 22 2.58 29.89 -17.83
C ILE A 22 3.15 28.76 -18.72
N ALA A 23 2.92 28.83 -20.03
CA ALA A 23 3.45 27.86 -21.01
C ALA A 23 5.00 27.85 -21.12
N LYS A 24 5.69 28.92 -20.71
CA LYS A 24 7.16 29.03 -20.67
C LYS A 24 7.76 28.86 -19.28
N ASP A 25 6.93 28.70 -18.25
CA ASP A 25 7.40 28.46 -16.89
C ASP A 25 8.01 27.06 -16.82
N SER A 26 9.29 26.99 -16.44
CA SER A 26 10.01 25.74 -16.19
C SER A 26 9.26 24.79 -15.26
N THR A 27 8.47 25.34 -14.34
CA THR A 27 7.60 24.59 -13.42
C THR A 27 6.54 23.81 -14.17
N PHE A 28 5.87 24.42 -15.15
CA PHE A 28 4.82 23.77 -15.94
C PHE A 28 5.37 22.61 -16.77
N GLN A 29 6.58 22.76 -17.35
CA GLN A 29 7.23 21.69 -18.11
C GLN A 29 7.65 20.50 -17.23
N ILE A 30 8.01 20.76 -15.97
CA ILE A 30 8.27 19.70 -14.98
C ILE A 30 6.96 18.99 -14.63
N LEU A 31 5.91 19.74 -14.27
CA LEU A 31 4.63 19.18 -13.86
C LEU A 31 3.95 18.36 -14.97
N LYS A 32 4.10 18.77 -16.23
CA LYS A 32 3.56 18.03 -17.38
C LYS A 32 4.06 16.59 -17.46
N GLN A 33 5.28 16.29 -16.99
CA GLN A 33 5.83 14.93 -16.97
C GLN A 33 5.14 14.00 -15.95
N PHE A 34 4.38 14.56 -15.01
CA PHE A 34 3.60 13.81 -14.02
C PHE A 34 2.12 13.65 -14.42
N ILE A 35 1.71 14.23 -15.56
CA ILE A 35 0.37 14.02 -16.12
C ILE A 35 0.42 12.73 -16.93
N ILE A 36 -0.24 11.69 -16.40
CA ILE A 36 -0.35 10.38 -17.04
C ILE A 36 -1.72 10.32 -17.74
N SER A 37 -1.74 9.97 -19.02
CA SER A 37 -2.99 9.82 -19.78
C SER A 37 -3.68 8.49 -19.46
N ASP A 38 -4.97 8.38 -19.77
CA ASP A 38 -5.71 7.11 -19.63
C ASP A 38 -5.09 5.99 -20.49
N ASP A 39 -4.56 6.34 -21.68
CA ASP A 39 -3.87 5.39 -22.56
C ASP A 39 -2.57 4.88 -21.92
N ASP A 40 -1.80 5.77 -21.29
CA ASP A 40 -0.60 5.39 -20.54
C ASP A 40 -0.94 4.50 -19.35
N LEU A 41 -2.00 4.82 -18.60
CA LEU A 41 -2.49 3.99 -17.48
C LEU A 41 -2.88 2.59 -17.96
N HIS A 42 -3.53 2.48 -19.12
CA HIS A 42 -3.88 1.18 -19.70
C HIS A 42 -2.61 0.38 -20.07
N VAL A 43 -1.62 1.02 -20.69
CA VAL A 43 -0.33 0.38 -21.00
C VAL A 43 0.38 -0.08 -19.73
N ILE A 44 0.38 0.73 -18.67
CA ILE A 44 0.97 0.39 -17.37
C ILE A 44 0.24 -0.82 -16.77
N SER A 45 -1.09 -0.83 -16.77
CA SER A 45 -1.91 -1.94 -16.27
C SER A 45 -1.57 -3.25 -16.98
N CYS A 46 -1.53 -3.25 -18.32
CA CYS A 46 -1.18 -4.42 -19.12
C CYS A 46 0.24 -4.95 -18.80
N LYS A 47 1.20 -4.05 -18.56
CA LYS A 47 2.58 -4.44 -18.18
C LYS A 47 2.63 -5.07 -16.79
N ILE A 48 1.92 -4.50 -15.81
CA ILE A 48 1.83 -5.07 -14.46
C ILE A 48 1.19 -6.45 -14.52
N GLU A 49 0.10 -6.62 -15.28
CA GLU A 49 -0.55 -7.92 -15.46
C GLU A 49 0.39 -8.96 -16.09
N ALA A 50 1.19 -8.57 -17.09
CA ALA A 50 2.17 -9.46 -17.71
C ALA A 50 3.26 -9.92 -16.72
N GLU A 51 3.78 -8.99 -15.91
CA GLU A 51 4.74 -9.31 -14.85
C GLU A 51 4.13 -10.22 -13.78
N MET A 52 2.89 -9.97 -13.34
CA MET A 52 2.19 -10.87 -12.41
C MET A 52 2.02 -12.29 -12.97
N LYS A 53 1.67 -12.43 -14.25
CA LYS A 53 1.59 -13.74 -14.91
C LYS A 53 2.94 -14.44 -14.97
N ALA A 54 4.01 -13.70 -15.26
CA ALA A 54 5.36 -14.24 -15.29
C ALA A 54 5.85 -14.68 -13.90
N GLY A 55 5.57 -13.89 -12.85
CA GLY A 55 5.89 -14.23 -11.46
C GLY A 55 5.14 -15.46 -10.93
N LEU A 56 3.90 -15.67 -11.37
CA LEU A 56 3.16 -16.90 -11.07
C LEU A 56 3.73 -18.14 -11.80
N ALA A 57 4.35 -17.95 -12.97
CA ALA A 57 4.88 -19.05 -13.76
C ALA A 57 6.27 -19.52 -13.28
N SER A 58 7.08 -18.62 -12.72
CA SER A 58 8.43 -18.93 -12.23
C SER A 58 8.91 -17.91 -11.20
N VAL A 59 9.59 -18.40 -10.15
CA VAL A 59 10.11 -17.58 -9.02
C VAL A 59 11.07 -16.48 -9.50
N ASP A 60 11.91 -16.76 -10.50
CA ASP A 60 12.89 -15.80 -11.05
C ASP A 60 12.43 -15.18 -12.39
N GLY A 61 11.15 -15.38 -12.76
CA GLY A 61 10.62 -15.03 -14.08
C GLY A 61 10.17 -13.58 -14.24
N SER A 62 10.09 -12.81 -13.14
CA SER A 62 9.54 -11.45 -13.13
C SER A 62 10.11 -10.60 -12.02
N SER A 63 10.01 -9.28 -12.19
CA SER A 63 10.20 -8.31 -11.11
C SER A 63 9.12 -8.38 -10.00
N ILE A 64 7.98 -9.02 -10.27
CA ILE A 64 6.89 -9.23 -9.31
C ILE A 64 6.92 -10.69 -8.84
N ALA A 65 7.32 -10.91 -7.58
CA ALA A 65 7.60 -12.25 -7.06
C ALA A 65 6.39 -13.18 -6.88
N MET A 66 5.17 -12.62 -6.83
CA MET A 66 3.90 -13.37 -6.67
C MET A 66 3.95 -14.49 -5.61
N LEU A 67 4.51 -14.18 -4.43
CA LEU A 67 4.71 -15.16 -3.36
C LEU A 67 3.39 -15.74 -2.83
N PRO A 68 3.29 -17.06 -2.59
CA PRO A 68 2.09 -17.66 -2.03
C PRO A 68 1.87 -17.22 -0.57
N SER A 69 0.64 -16.80 -0.24
CA SER A 69 0.26 -16.40 1.11
C SER A 69 -0.03 -17.58 2.05
N TYR A 70 -0.18 -18.79 1.51
CA TYR A 70 -0.63 -19.99 2.23
C TYR A 70 -1.98 -19.84 2.93
N VAL A 71 -2.86 -18.98 2.40
CA VAL A 71 -4.26 -18.85 2.82
C VAL A 71 -5.14 -19.54 1.77
N PRO A 72 -5.56 -20.80 1.98
CA PRO A 72 -6.20 -21.61 0.93
C PRO A 72 -7.69 -21.27 0.73
N ALA A 73 -8.32 -20.61 1.69
CA ALA A 73 -9.74 -20.25 1.65
C ALA A 73 -9.96 -18.88 2.30
N LEU A 74 -10.98 -18.18 1.80
CA LEU A 74 -11.48 -16.96 2.42
C LEU A 74 -12.31 -17.32 3.67
N PRO A 75 -12.41 -16.40 4.66
CA PRO A 75 -13.25 -16.64 5.82
C PRO A 75 -14.71 -16.78 5.42
N ASP A 76 -15.41 -17.71 6.07
CA ASP A 76 -16.83 -17.99 5.81
C ASP A 76 -17.77 -17.52 6.93
N GLY A 77 -17.19 -16.95 8.00
CA GLY A 77 -17.91 -16.43 9.15
C GLY A 77 -18.25 -17.50 10.19
N SER A 78 -17.85 -18.76 9.99
CA SER A 78 -17.97 -19.84 10.99
C SER A 78 -16.82 -19.85 11.99
N GLU A 79 -15.82 -18.99 11.83
CA GLU A 79 -14.64 -18.95 12.68
C GLU A 79 -15.01 -18.55 14.11
N GLU A 80 -14.59 -19.36 15.07
CA GLU A 80 -14.83 -19.18 16.48
C GLU A 80 -13.54 -19.38 17.29
N GLY A 81 -13.40 -18.61 18.37
CA GLY A 81 -12.31 -18.79 19.32
C GLY A 81 -11.50 -17.54 19.59
N LYS A 82 -10.40 -17.71 20.32
CA LYS A 82 -9.50 -16.63 20.71
C LYS A 82 -8.17 -16.78 20.01
N TYR A 83 -7.72 -15.72 19.37
CA TYR A 83 -6.51 -15.68 18.56
C TYR A 83 -5.64 -14.51 19.00
N VAL A 84 -4.32 -14.70 18.95
CA VAL A 84 -3.37 -13.61 19.16
C VAL A 84 -2.86 -13.16 17.80
N ALA A 85 -2.94 -11.86 17.53
CA ALA A 85 -2.32 -11.24 16.38
C ALA A 85 -1.19 -10.31 16.83
N ILE A 86 -0.09 -10.32 16.08
CA ILE A 86 1.06 -9.45 16.31
C ILE A 86 1.28 -8.63 15.04
N ASP A 87 1.29 -7.31 15.18
CA ASP A 87 1.58 -6.37 14.11
C ASP A 87 2.82 -5.57 14.49
N LEU A 88 3.91 -5.77 13.74
CA LEU A 88 5.17 -5.06 13.92
C LEU A 88 5.42 -4.20 12.67
N SER A 89 5.23 -2.88 12.82
CA SER A 89 5.43 -1.91 11.75
C SER A 89 6.42 -0.83 12.18
N GLY A 90 7.64 -0.90 11.63
CA GLY A 90 8.75 -0.05 12.02
C GLY A 90 9.06 -0.20 13.51
N LYS A 91 8.83 0.86 14.29
CA LYS A 91 9.04 0.87 15.76
C LYS A 91 7.79 0.51 16.57
N ASN A 92 6.62 0.43 15.94
CA ASN A 92 5.36 0.20 16.64
C ASN A 92 5.06 -1.29 16.65
N LEU A 93 4.85 -1.83 17.83
CA LEU A 93 4.41 -3.20 18.04
C LEU A 93 3.00 -3.17 18.63
N ARG A 94 2.06 -3.89 18.01
CA ARG A 94 0.71 -4.08 18.51
C ARG A 94 0.47 -5.57 18.72
N ILE A 95 0.06 -5.93 19.93
CA ILE A 95 -0.40 -7.27 20.29
C ILE A 95 -1.92 -7.19 20.47
N MET A 96 -2.66 -8.05 19.77
CA MET A 96 -4.12 -8.10 19.83
C MET A 96 -4.58 -9.47 20.31
N LEU A 97 -5.52 -9.48 21.26
CA LEU A 97 -6.36 -10.65 21.52
C LEU A 97 -7.67 -10.48 20.75
N LEU A 98 -7.82 -11.24 19.67
CA LEU A 98 -9.03 -11.30 18.84
C LEU A 98 -9.95 -12.40 19.37
N THR A 99 -11.23 -12.09 19.57
CA THR A 99 -12.27 -13.07 19.89
C THR A 99 -13.24 -13.13 18.72
N LEU A 100 -13.24 -14.25 18.01
CA LEU A 100 -14.18 -14.57 16.94
C LEU A 100 -15.37 -15.31 17.53
N ASN A 101 -16.57 -14.85 17.19
CA ASN A 101 -17.81 -15.37 17.74
C ASN A 101 -18.57 -16.26 16.73
N GLY A 102 -18.07 -16.49 15.52
CA GLY A 102 -18.79 -17.23 14.49
C GLY A 102 -20.12 -16.59 14.08
N ALA A 103 -20.86 -17.30 13.22
CA ALA A 103 -22.13 -16.87 12.63
C ALA A 103 -22.08 -15.47 11.98
N GLY A 104 -20.94 -15.10 11.40
CA GLY A 104 -20.73 -13.79 10.77
C GLY A 104 -20.79 -12.61 11.73
N ARG A 105 -20.67 -12.85 13.04
CA ARG A 105 -20.67 -11.78 14.06
C ARG A 105 -19.36 -11.04 14.05
N GLU A 106 -19.43 -9.73 14.31
CA GLU A 106 -18.26 -8.87 14.41
C GLU A 106 -17.27 -9.40 15.48
N PRO A 107 -15.96 -9.47 15.14
CA PRO A 107 -14.91 -9.80 16.09
C PRO A 107 -14.78 -8.75 17.20
N ALA A 108 -14.48 -9.19 18.42
CA ALA A 108 -14.02 -8.31 19.49
C ALA A 108 -12.49 -8.33 19.57
N ALA A 109 -11.85 -7.19 19.82
CA ALA A 109 -10.39 -7.09 19.95
C ALA A 109 -9.97 -6.28 21.17
N VAL A 110 -8.97 -6.77 21.90
CA VAL A 110 -8.24 -6.03 22.94
C VAL A 110 -6.82 -5.83 22.46
N ASN A 111 -6.34 -4.58 22.46
CA ASN A 111 -5.03 -4.21 21.91
C ASN A 111 -4.10 -3.71 23.01
N ASN A 112 -2.84 -4.15 22.97
CA ASN A 112 -1.73 -3.55 23.70
C ASN A 112 -0.69 -3.05 22.70
N ASN A 113 -0.28 -1.79 22.84
CA ASN A 113 0.66 -1.14 21.94
C ASN A 113 1.97 -0.82 22.66
N TYR A 114 3.08 -1.11 22.02
CA TYR A 114 4.43 -0.93 22.53
C TYR A 114 5.30 -0.20 21.50
N ILE A 115 6.33 0.48 22.00
CA ILE A 115 7.36 1.09 21.16
C ILE A 115 8.64 0.28 21.32
N VAL A 116 9.11 -0.31 20.22
CA VAL A 116 10.37 -1.05 20.18
C VAL A 116 11.53 -0.05 20.28
N PRO A 117 12.44 -0.18 21.26
CA PRO A 117 13.57 0.73 21.40
C PRO A 117 14.49 0.74 20.18
N ASN A 118 15.05 1.90 19.84
CA ASN A 118 15.95 2.05 18.69
C ASN A 118 17.15 1.09 18.69
N HIS A 119 17.71 0.81 19.87
CA HIS A 119 18.86 -0.10 20.00
C HIS A 119 18.46 -1.56 19.72
N VAL A 120 17.18 -1.92 19.91
CA VAL A 120 16.65 -3.24 19.54
C VAL A 120 16.37 -3.30 18.04
N MET A 121 15.78 -2.25 17.45
CA MET A 121 15.51 -2.20 15.99
C MET A 121 16.78 -2.31 15.14
N LYS A 122 17.90 -1.79 15.64
CA LYS A 122 19.22 -1.87 14.99
C LYS A 122 20.10 -2.99 15.55
N GLY A 123 19.52 -3.82 16.41
CA GLY A 123 20.18 -4.92 17.09
C GLY A 123 20.20 -6.19 16.26
N THR A 124 20.54 -7.31 16.90
CA THR A 124 20.49 -8.64 16.30
C THR A 124 19.05 -9.17 16.25
N GLY A 125 18.81 -10.19 15.40
CA GLY A 125 17.52 -10.89 15.38
C GLY A 125 17.11 -11.45 16.75
N ASP A 126 18.06 -11.93 17.54
CA ASP A 126 17.81 -12.42 18.90
C ASP A 126 17.34 -11.32 19.85
N GLN A 127 17.90 -10.12 19.73
CA GLN A 127 17.48 -8.96 20.53
C GLN A 127 16.04 -8.56 20.21
N VAL A 128 15.67 -8.57 18.92
CA VAL A 128 14.30 -8.34 18.48
C VAL A 128 13.37 -9.44 19.01
N SER A 129 13.72 -10.71 18.83
CA SER A 129 12.91 -11.84 19.30
C SER A 129 12.68 -11.80 20.81
N LYS A 130 13.71 -11.48 21.60
CA LYS A 130 13.60 -11.34 23.05
C LYS A 130 12.77 -10.13 23.49
N ALA A 131 12.82 -9.03 22.73
CA ALA A 131 11.96 -7.88 23.00
C ALA A 131 10.48 -8.22 22.76
N LEU A 132 10.17 -8.97 21.69
CA LEU A 132 8.82 -9.41 21.37
C LEU A 132 8.26 -10.39 22.42
N SER A 133 9.09 -11.25 23.01
CA SER A 133 8.63 -12.20 24.04
C SER A 133 8.33 -11.57 25.40
N ASN A 134 8.78 -10.33 25.64
CA ASN A 134 8.62 -9.62 26.92
C ASN A 134 7.58 -8.49 26.85
N ALA A 135 6.96 -8.29 25.69
CA ALA A 135 5.87 -7.34 25.48
C ALA A 135 4.56 -7.95 25.97
#